data_AF-A0A7C5GKH7-F1
#
_entry.id   AF-A0A7C5GKH7-F1
#
_cell.length_a   1.000
_cell.length_b   1.000
_cell.length_c   1.000
_cell.angle_alpha   90.00
_cell.angle_beta   90.00
_cell.angle_gamma   90.00
#
_symmetry.space_group_name_H-M   'P 1'
#
loop_
_entity.id
_entity.type
_entity.pdbx_description
1 polymer ?
#
loop_
_entity_poly.entity_id
_entity_poly.type
_entity_poly.pdbx_seq_one_letter_code
_entity_poly.pdbx_strand_id
1 'polypeptide(L)'
;FVKVNPQYTSQICNRCGYKDKNNRKTQSKFKCLRCHHEINADINASENIEQRGLESLGLGISLQDYKSESLSNSDSLEFAS
;
A
#
# COMPACT_ATOMS: atom_id res chain seq x y z
N PHE A 1 14.42 14.14 4.90
CA PHE A 1 13.72 13.26 3.95
C PHE A 1 14.63 12.09 3.61
N VAL A 2 14.08 10.89 3.36
CA VAL A 2 14.84 9.68 3.00
C VAL A 2 14.71 9.46 1.51
N LYS A 3 15.83 9.14 0.83
CA LYS A 3 15.82 8.77 -0.58
C LYS A 3 15.68 7.26 -0.69
N VAL A 4 14.75 6.81 -1.53
CA VAL A 4 14.57 5.40 -1.86
C VAL A 4 14.66 5.20 -3.37
N ASN A 5 15.02 4.00 -3.79
CA ASN A 5 15.02 3.67 -5.21
C ASN A 5 13.57 3.69 -5.73
N PRO A 6 13.23 4.48 -6.77
CA PRO A 6 11.86 4.54 -7.30
C PRO A 6 11.56 3.45 -8.34
N GLN A 7 12.54 2.63 -8.71
CA GLN A 7 12.39 1.69 -9.81
C GLN A 7 11.23 0.71 -9.55
N TYR A 8 10.41 0.52 -10.59
CA TYR A 8 9.27 -0.40 -10.64
C TYR A 8 8.10 -0.12 -9.67
N THR A 9 8.07 1.02 -8.98
CA THR A 9 6.98 1.34 -8.03
C THR A 9 5.61 1.44 -8.71
N SER A 10 5.55 1.77 -9.99
CA SER A 10 4.32 1.76 -10.79
C SER A 10 3.88 0.36 -11.28
N GLN A 11 4.72 -0.66 -11.12
CA GLN A 11 4.48 -2.04 -11.58
C GLN A 11 4.25 -3.01 -10.41
N ILE A 12 4.72 -2.66 -9.21
CA ILE A 12 4.54 -3.42 -7.97
C ILE A 12 3.18 -3.09 -7.37
N CYS A 13 2.46 -4.10 -6.91
CA CYS A 13 1.24 -3.90 -6.14
C CYS A 13 1.58 -3.59 -4.67
N ASN A 14 1.15 -2.44 -4.18
CA ASN A 14 1.22 -2.01 -2.78
C ASN A 14 0.59 -3.02 -1.79
N ARG A 15 -0.41 -3.80 -2.22
CA ARG A 15 -1.13 -4.74 -1.35
C ARG A 15 -0.45 -6.10 -1.21
N CYS A 16 0.22 -6.61 -2.25
CA CYS A 16 0.71 -7.99 -2.27
C CYS A 16 2.15 -8.16 -2.78
N GLY A 17 2.82 -7.06 -3.15
CA GLY A 17 4.19 -7.06 -3.67
C GLY A 17 4.36 -7.63 -5.08
N TYR A 18 3.31 -8.13 -5.74
CA TYR A 18 3.45 -8.68 -7.10
C TYR A 18 3.85 -7.62 -8.11
N LYS A 19 4.98 -7.84 -8.79
CA LYS A 19 5.53 -6.98 -9.83
C LYS A 19 5.17 -7.51 -11.21
N ASP A 20 4.49 -6.71 -12.01
CA ASP A 20 4.25 -7.00 -13.42
C ASP A 20 4.08 -5.69 -14.20
N LYS A 21 4.70 -5.61 -15.38
CA LYS A 21 4.60 -4.43 -16.26
C LYS A 21 3.15 -4.13 -16.68
N ASN A 22 2.32 -5.16 -16.74
CA ASN A 22 0.92 -5.05 -17.15
C ASN A 22 -0.02 -4.72 -15.98
N ASN A 23 0.48 -4.54 -14.74
CA ASN A 23 -0.37 -4.12 -13.62
C ASN A 23 -0.86 -2.66 -13.80
N ARG A 24 -0.02 -1.78 -14.36
CA ARG A 24 -0.44 -0.44 -14.76
C ARG A 24 -1.13 -0.51 -16.12
N LYS A 25 -2.44 -0.21 -16.15
CA LYS A 25 -3.26 -0.30 -17.36
C LYS A 25 -3.27 1.00 -18.15
N THR A 26 -3.31 2.12 -17.45
CA THR A 26 -3.26 3.46 -18.04
C THR A 26 -2.47 4.38 -17.11
N GLN A 27 -2.35 5.67 -17.46
CA GLN A 27 -1.75 6.64 -16.56
C GLN A 27 -2.45 6.66 -15.19
N SER A 28 -3.78 6.57 -15.16
CA SER A 28 -4.58 6.66 -13.93
C SER A 28 -5.04 5.33 -13.37
N LYS A 29 -4.96 4.21 -14.09
CA LYS A 29 -5.51 2.91 -13.65
C LYS A 29 -4.42 1.88 -13.37
N PHE A 30 -4.45 1.30 -12.18
CA PHE A 30 -3.68 0.13 -11.79
C PHE A 30 -4.62 -1.00 -11.39
N LYS A 31 -4.33 -2.23 -11.87
CA LYS A 31 -5.01 -3.46 -11.48
C LYS A 31 -3.98 -4.56 -11.31
N CYS A 32 -3.79 -5.05 -10.10
CA CYS A 32 -2.90 -6.17 -9.86
C CYS A 32 -3.42 -7.44 -10.56
N LEU A 33 -2.59 -8.09 -11.35
CA LEU A 33 -2.96 -9.34 -12.01
C LEU A 33 -3.02 -10.54 -11.05
N ARG A 34 -2.40 -10.44 -9.86
CA ARG A 34 -2.36 -11.50 -8.84
C ARG A 34 -3.51 -11.40 -7.84
N CYS A 35 -3.61 -10.27 -7.13
CA CYS A 35 -4.62 -10.10 -6.06
C CYS A 35 -5.85 -9.31 -6.51
N HIS A 36 -5.90 -8.87 -7.77
CA HIS A 36 -7.01 -8.10 -8.34
C HIS A 36 -7.30 -6.76 -7.66
N HIS A 37 -6.42 -6.26 -6.78
CA HIS A 37 -6.54 -4.93 -6.21
C HIS A 37 -6.50 -3.86 -7.32
N GLU A 38 -7.44 -2.92 -7.25
CA GLU A 38 -7.59 -1.80 -8.18
C GLU A 38 -7.50 -0.48 -7.42
N ILE A 39 -6.70 0.45 -7.96
CA ILE A 39 -6.48 1.78 -7.41
C ILE A 39 -5.92 2.71 -8.49
N ASN A 40 -5.85 4.02 -8.21
CA ASN A 40 -5.13 4.93 -9.07
C ASN A 40 -3.64 4.56 -9.13
N ALA A 41 -3.05 4.55 -10.32
CA ALA A 41 -1.67 4.11 -10.51
C ALA A 41 -0.62 4.97 -9.78
N ASP A 42 -0.85 6.28 -9.68
CA ASP A 42 0.08 7.19 -9.00
C ASP A 42 -0.06 7.07 -7.47
N ILE A 43 -1.25 6.74 -6.95
CA ILE A 43 -1.46 6.40 -5.54
C ILE A 43 -0.73 5.10 -5.19
N ASN A 44 -0.91 4.03 -5.97
CA ASN A 44 -0.17 2.77 -5.77
C ASN A 44 1.35 2.98 -5.77
N ALA A 45 1.86 3.77 -6.72
CA ALA A 45 3.29 4.07 -6.78
C ALA A 45 3.77 4.86 -5.56
N SER A 46 2.95 5.80 -5.07
CA SER A 46 3.27 6.60 -3.88
C SER A 46 3.32 5.74 -2.61
N GLU A 47 2.36 4.84 -2.41
CA GLU A 47 2.36 3.91 -1.27
C GLU A 47 3.56 2.95 -1.31
N ASN A 48 3.97 2.49 -2.48
CA ASN A 48 5.21 1.69 -2.62
C ASN A 48 6.48 2.50 -2.23
N ILE A 49 6.51 3.80 -2.52
CA ILE A 49 7.63 4.68 -2.14
C ILE A 49 7.62 4.92 -0.63
N GLU A 50 6.45 5.19 -0.06
CA GLU A 50 6.25 5.35 1.38
C GLU A 50 6.73 4.12 2.13
N GLN A 51 6.27 2.92 1.73
CA GLN A 51 6.67 1.66 2.33
C GLN A 51 8.19 1.48 2.31
N ARG A 52 8.85 1.70 1.17
CA ARG A 52 10.33 1.64 1.09
C ARG A 52 11.00 2.65 2.01
N GLY A 53 10.41 3.83 2.17
CA GLY A 53 10.92 4.89 3.05
C GLY A 53 10.87 4.46 4.52
N LEU A 54 9.75 3.90 4.95
CA LEU A 54 9.54 3.37 6.29
C LEU A 54 10.46 2.17 6.57
N GLU A 55 10.58 1.24 5.62
CA GLU A 55 11.52 0.11 5.69
C GLU A 55 12.96 0.59 5.85
N SER A 56 13.37 1.62 5.09
CA SER A 56 14.72 2.20 5.20
C SER A 56 15.00 2.87 6.54
N LEU A 57 13.95 3.23 7.29
CA LEU A 57 14.03 3.79 8.64
C LEU A 57 13.91 2.72 9.75
N GLY A 58 13.66 1.45 9.39
CA GLY A 58 13.40 0.38 10.35
C GLY A 58 12.01 0.47 11.03
N LEU A 59 11.12 1.30 10.49
CA LEU A 59 9.77 1.53 11.01
C LEU A 59 8.77 0.67 10.22
N GLY A 60 8.88 -0.67 10.25
CA GLY A 60 8.14 -1.61 9.39
C GLY A 60 6.61 -1.63 9.52
N ILE A 61 5.95 -0.48 9.51
CA ILE A 61 4.54 -0.23 9.71
C ILE A 61 3.93 0.09 8.34
N SER A 62 2.96 -0.68 7.88
CA SER A 62 2.09 -0.32 6.75
C SER A 62 0.94 0.56 7.24
N LEU A 63 0.41 1.48 6.42
CA LEU A 63 -0.85 2.19 6.71
C LEU A 63 -2.02 1.24 7.04
N GLN A 64 -1.94 -0.02 6.58
CA GLN A 64 -2.90 -1.07 6.93
C GLN A 64 -2.85 -1.42 8.42
N ASP A 65 -1.66 -1.43 9.01
CA ASP A 65 -1.44 -1.79 10.41
C ASP A 65 -2.04 -0.74 11.35
N TYR A 66 -1.90 0.55 11.00
CA TYR A 66 -2.51 1.67 11.73
C TYR A 66 -4.05 1.65 11.68
N LYS A 67 -4.61 1.10 10.59
CA LYS A 67 -6.05 1.02 10.37
C LYS A 67 -6.67 -0.16 11.12
N SER A 68 -5.96 -1.28 11.23
CA SER A 68 -6.39 -2.38 12.11
C SER A 68 -6.42 -1.98 13.58
N GLU A 69 -5.47 -1.15 14.04
CA GLU A 69 -5.38 -0.72 15.44
C GLU A 69 -6.40 0.38 15.80
N SER A 70 -6.85 1.16 14.82
CA SER A 70 -7.92 2.16 15.02
C SER A 70 -9.33 1.59 14.85
N LEU A 71 -9.56 0.57 14.02
CA LEU A 71 -10.86 -0.13 13.94
C LEU A 71 -11.06 -1.16 15.07
N SER A 72 -10.00 -1.79 15.59
CA SER A 72 -10.14 -2.69 16.75
C SER A 72 -10.57 -1.96 18.02
N ASN A 73 -10.31 -0.66 18.11
CA ASN A 73 -10.66 0.18 19.26
C ASN A 73 -12.09 0.77 19.21
N SER A 74 -12.79 0.70 18.06
CA SER A 74 -14.19 1.16 17.96
C SER A 74 -15.23 0.07 18.25
N ASP A 75 -14.89 -1.21 18.07
CA ASP A 75 -15.84 -2.32 18.25
C ASP A 75 -16.07 -2.71 19.72
N SER A 76 -15.36 -2.12 20.68
CA SER A 76 -15.50 -2.44 22.11
C SER A 76 -16.58 -1.62 22.84
N LEU A 77 -17.24 -0.65 22.19
CA LEU A 77 -18.24 0.22 22.83
C LEU A 77 -19.70 -0.10 22.52
N GLU A 78 -20.00 -1.12 21.70
CA GLU A 78 -21.40 -1.51 21.37
C GLU A 78 -21.95 -2.74 22.14
N PHE A 79 -21.21 -3.30 23.11
CA PHE A 79 -21.66 -4.47 23.91
C PHE A 79 -21.63 -4.28 25.43
N ALA A 80 -21.74 -3.04 25.93
CA ALA A 80 -22.07 -2.79 27.33
C ALA A 80 -23.54 -2.36 27.42
N SER A 81 -24.40 -3.34 27.73
CA SER A 81 -25.80 -3.13 28.17
C SER A 81 -25.86 -2.47 29.53
#